data_AF-A0A382ZZW2-F1
#
_entry.id   AF-A0A382ZZW2-F1
#
_cell.length_a   1.000
_cell.length_b   1.000
_cell.length_c   1.000
_cell.angle_alpha   90.00
_cell.angle_beta   90.00
_cell.angle_gamma   90.00
#
_symmetry.space_group_name_H-M   'P 1'
#
loop_
_entity.id
_entity.type
_entity.pdbx_description
1 polymer ?
#
loop_
_entity_poly.entity_id
_entity_poly.type
_entity_poly.pdbx_seq_one_letter_code
_entity_poly.pdbx_strand_id
1 'polypeptide(L)'
;MLTSYFKNKKWTLWAYGGLFLIIILLISQTYLDVLFNAWYRDFYDLLQTATERDISEFWDSIIKFLYIALPYVTLFAFTNWFTRLWAFRWREAITFSYMPYWKSTDAKVEGASQRIQEDCKEFARIVESIGLQVVKAIMTVIAFVPILWILSTNVVVPFLKDISGSLVWVSLLLSFGGIIISWFVGIKLPGLEYNNQKVEAAFRKELVYGEDDRKNYAGINMIIKLF
;
A
#
# COMPACT_ATOMS: atom_id res chain seq x y z
N MET A 1 -21.19 -8.22 -2.63
CA MET A 1 -20.06 -7.48 -3.24
C MET A 1 -19.01 -8.40 -3.86
N LEU A 2 -18.33 -9.28 -3.11
CA LEU A 2 -17.37 -10.24 -3.70
C LEU A 2 -18.03 -11.21 -4.70
N THR A 3 -19.19 -11.77 -4.32
CA THR A 3 -19.96 -12.72 -5.14
C THR A 3 -20.43 -12.12 -6.46
N SER A 4 -20.78 -10.83 -6.48
CA SER A 4 -21.22 -10.10 -7.67
C SER A 4 -20.20 -10.11 -8.81
N TYR A 5 -18.91 -10.22 -8.48
CA TYR A 5 -17.81 -10.23 -9.44
C TYR A 5 -17.24 -11.63 -9.66
N PHE A 6 -16.92 -12.37 -8.58
CA PHE A 6 -16.27 -13.68 -8.68
C PHE A 6 -17.21 -14.85 -9.01
N LYS A 7 -18.52 -14.73 -8.77
CA LYS A 7 -19.50 -15.79 -9.08
C LYS A 7 -20.33 -15.51 -10.33
N ASN A 8 -20.19 -14.33 -10.94
CA ASN A 8 -20.96 -13.95 -12.13
C ASN A 8 -20.25 -14.43 -13.41
N LYS A 9 -20.93 -15.23 -14.24
CA LYS A 9 -20.39 -15.78 -15.49
C LYS A 9 -19.87 -14.69 -16.44
N LYS A 10 -20.50 -13.51 -16.48
CA LYS A 10 -20.07 -12.38 -17.33
C LYS A 10 -18.68 -11.85 -16.92
N TRP A 11 -18.39 -11.86 -15.63
CA TRP A 11 -17.18 -11.24 -15.07
C TRP A 11 -16.09 -12.25 -14.70
N THR A 12 -16.36 -13.55 -14.80
CA THR A 12 -15.46 -14.62 -14.35
C THR A 12 -14.07 -14.52 -14.98
N LEU A 13 -13.98 -14.25 -16.29
CA LEU A 13 -12.68 -14.11 -16.98
C LEU A 13 -11.89 -12.91 -16.46
N TRP A 14 -12.55 -11.77 -16.26
CA TRP A 14 -11.92 -10.58 -15.68
C TRP A 14 -11.52 -10.78 -14.22
N ALA A 15 -12.37 -11.44 -13.44
CA ALA A 15 -12.14 -11.68 -12.02
C ALA A 15 -10.93 -12.58 -11.80
N TYR A 16 -10.95 -13.81 -12.33
CA TYR A 16 -9.87 -14.78 -12.12
C TYR A 16 -8.68 -14.56 -13.06
N GLY A 17 -8.93 -14.28 -14.33
CA GLY A 17 -7.85 -14.03 -15.30
C GLY A 17 -7.11 -12.73 -15.00
N GLY A 18 -7.83 -11.68 -14.61
CA GLY A 18 -7.22 -10.44 -14.15
C GLY A 18 -6.43 -10.61 -12.85
N LEU A 19 -6.99 -11.31 -11.86
CA LEU A 19 -6.27 -11.61 -10.62
C LEU A 19 -5.00 -12.44 -10.87
N PHE A 20 -5.08 -13.45 -11.74
CA PHE A 20 -3.94 -14.28 -12.12
C PHE A 20 -2.84 -13.43 -12.81
N LEU A 21 -3.23 -12.56 -13.74
CA LEU A 21 -2.28 -11.66 -14.39
C LEU A 21 -1.62 -10.72 -13.37
N ILE A 22 -2.39 -10.13 -12.45
CA ILE A 22 -1.86 -9.30 -11.36
C ILE A 22 -0.82 -10.06 -10.54
N ILE A 23 -1.10 -11.31 -10.17
CA ILE A 23 -0.15 -12.14 -9.41
C ILE A 23 1.15 -12.35 -10.20
N ILE A 24 1.07 -12.67 -11.49
CA ILE A 24 2.26 -12.82 -12.35
C ILE A 24 3.05 -11.51 -12.42
N LEU A 25 2.38 -10.38 -12.58
CA LEU A 25 3.01 -9.07 -12.63
C LEU A 25 3.75 -8.75 -11.31
N LEU A 26 3.13 -9.03 -10.17
CA LEU A 26 3.75 -8.83 -8.85
C LEU A 26 4.95 -9.76 -8.61
N ILE A 27 4.87 -11.02 -9.04
CA ILE A 27 6.00 -11.96 -8.99
C ILE A 27 7.15 -11.43 -9.85
N SER A 28 6.84 -10.94 -11.06
CA SER A 28 7.82 -10.41 -12.00
C SER A 28 8.50 -9.14 -11.45
N GLN A 29 7.75 -8.25 -10.79
CA GLN A 29 8.30 -7.09 -10.09
C GLN A 29 9.22 -7.52 -8.95
N THR A 30 8.79 -8.47 -8.12
CA THR A 30 9.60 -8.97 -7.00
C THR A 30 10.90 -9.61 -7.50
N TYR A 31 10.87 -10.32 -8.62
CA TYR A 31 12.06 -10.87 -9.25
C TYR A 31 13.03 -9.76 -9.72
N LEU A 32 12.51 -8.69 -10.31
CA LEU A 32 13.32 -7.52 -10.68
C LEU A 32 13.90 -6.82 -9.45
N ASP A 33 13.16 -6.75 -8.33
CA ASP A 33 13.68 -6.23 -7.05
C ASP A 33 14.89 -7.05 -6.56
N VAL A 34 14.86 -8.38 -6.73
CA VAL A 34 16.00 -9.27 -6.42
C VAL A 34 17.19 -8.99 -7.35
N LEU A 35 16.95 -8.81 -8.64
CA LEU A 35 18.01 -8.46 -9.60
C LEU A 35 18.64 -7.10 -9.28
N PHE A 36 17.85 -6.10 -8.89
CA PHE A 36 18.38 -4.84 -8.39
C PHE A 36 19.23 -5.05 -7.14
N ASN A 37 18.79 -5.87 -6.20
CA ASN A 37 19.58 -6.15 -5.00
C ASN A 37 20.94 -6.78 -5.31
N ALA A 38 20.97 -7.74 -6.24
CA ALA A 38 22.20 -8.35 -6.72
C ALA A 38 23.10 -7.31 -7.42
N TRP A 39 22.52 -6.51 -8.31
CA TRP A 39 23.24 -5.43 -8.98
C TRP A 39 23.83 -4.42 -7.99
N TYR A 40 23.08 -4.02 -6.96
CA TYR A 40 23.59 -3.12 -5.92
C TYR A 40 24.83 -3.70 -5.23
N ARG A 41 24.81 -4.99 -4.88
CA ARG A 41 25.99 -5.66 -4.29
C ARG A 41 27.18 -5.56 -5.23
N ASP A 42 27.04 -6.03 -6.47
CA ASP A 42 28.12 -6.06 -7.44
C ASP A 42 28.66 -4.65 -7.74
N PHE A 43 27.78 -3.66 -7.81
CA PHE A 43 28.14 -2.26 -8.03
C PHE A 43 28.93 -1.68 -6.86
N TYR A 44 28.52 -1.94 -5.62
CA TYR A 44 29.27 -1.48 -4.45
C TYR A 44 30.61 -2.21 -4.30
N ASP A 45 30.69 -3.49 -4.63
CA ASP A 45 31.96 -4.24 -4.63
C ASP A 45 32.94 -3.69 -5.69
N LEU A 46 32.42 -3.30 -6.87
CA LEU A 46 33.19 -2.59 -7.90
C LEU A 46 33.73 -1.26 -7.35
N LEU A 47 32.89 -0.47 -6.68
CA LEU A 47 33.32 0.81 -6.09
C LEU A 47 34.36 0.62 -4.97
N GLN A 48 34.24 -0.43 -4.17
CA GLN A 48 35.22 -0.73 -3.11
C GLN A 48 36.59 -1.10 -3.68
N THR A 49 36.63 -1.78 -4.82
CA THR A 49 37.88 -2.20 -5.49
C THR A 49 38.24 -1.31 -6.68
N ALA A 50 37.68 -0.09 -6.75
CA ALA A 50 37.79 0.77 -7.93
C ALA A 50 39.23 1.11 -8.36
N THR A 51 40.18 1.14 -7.42
CA THR A 51 41.61 1.39 -7.72
C THR A 51 42.26 0.26 -8.51
N GLU A 52 41.66 -0.93 -8.54
CA GLU A 52 42.16 -2.14 -9.20
C GLU A 52 41.37 -2.48 -10.47
N ARG A 53 40.39 -1.64 -10.85
CA ARG A 53 39.39 -1.91 -11.88
C ARG A 53 39.45 -0.88 -13.02
N ASP A 54 39.04 -1.31 -14.21
CA ASP A 54 38.91 -0.41 -15.36
C ASP A 54 37.60 0.38 -15.29
N ILE A 55 37.60 1.63 -15.76
CA ILE A 55 36.40 2.48 -15.84
C ILE A 55 35.33 1.89 -16.77
N SER A 56 35.70 1.06 -17.73
CA SER A 56 34.77 0.31 -18.59
C SER A 56 33.85 -0.61 -17.78
N GLU A 57 34.34 -1.26 -16.71
CA GLU A 57 33.51 -2.12 -15.85
C GLU A 57 32.40 -1.32 -15.15
N PHE A 58 32.66 -0.06 -14.82
CA PHE A 58 31.64 0.85 -14.27
C PHE A 58 30.52 1.09 -15.28
N TRP A 59 30.88 1.42 -16.53
CA TRP A 59 29.89 1.66 -17.58
C TRP A 59 29.09 0.40 -17.94
N ASP A 60 29.73 -0.76 -17.96
CA ASP A 60 29.05 -2.05 -18.12
C ASP A 60 28.04 -2.30 -17.01
N SER A 61 28.38 -1.93 -15.77
CA SER A 61 27.45 -2.01 -14.65
C SER A 61 26.25 -1.05 -14.81
N ILE A 62 26.47 0.18 -15.28
CA ILE A 62 25.38 1.12 -15.59
C ILE A 62 24.48 0.59 -16.72
N ILE A 63 25.05 -0.03 -17.75
CA ILE A 63 24.27 -0.64 -18.84
C ILE A 63 23.43 -1.80 -18.29
N LYS A 64 24.00 -2.68 -17.46
CA LYS A 64 23.26 -3.76 -16.78
C LYS A 64 22.12 -3.20 -15.93
N PHE A 65 22.33 -2.11 -15.22
CA PHE A 65 21.28 -1.42 -14.47
C PHE A 65 20.12 -0.99 -15.37
N LEU A 66 20.42 -0.37 -16.52
CA LEU A 66 19.38 0.06 -17.48
C LEU A 66 18.56 -1.12 -18.02
N TYR A 67 19.19 -2.27 -18.26
CA TYR A 67 18.49 -3.49 -18.67
C TYR A 67 17.52 -4.03 -17.61
N ILE A 68 17.75 -3.75 -16.33
CA ILE A 68 16.83 -4.10 -15.24
C ILE A 68 15.77 -2.99 -15.05
N ALA A 69 16.20 -1.73 -15.10
CA ALA A 69 15.37 -0.57 -14.81
C ALA A 69 14.28 -0.30 -15.85
N LEU A 70 14.58 -0.43 -17.15
CA LEU A 70 13.60 -0.18 -18.20
C LEU A 70 12.42 -1.17 -18.14
N PRO A 71 12.63 -2.49 -18.05
CA PRO A 71 11.54 -3.44 -17.79
C PRO A 71 10.81 -3.15 -16.49
N TYR A 72 11.52 -2.79 -15.41
CA TYR A 72 10.90 -2.51 -14.12
C TYR A 72 9.91 -1.35 -14.18
N VAL A 73 10.32 -0.21 -14.74
CA VAL A 73 9.46 0.98 -14.85
C VAL A 73 8.25 0.68 -15.74
N THR A 74 8.47 -0.03 -16.85
CA THR A 74 7.39 -0.42 -17.78
C THR A 74 6.39 -1.35 -17.09
N LEU A 75 6.89 -2.37 -16.40
CA LEU A 75 6.08 -3.34 -15.68
C LEU A 75 5.32 -2.68 -14.52
N PHE A 76 5.96 -1.76 -13.80
CA PHE A 76 5.34 -0.98 -12.73
C PHE A 76 4.19 -0.12 -13.24
N ALA A 77 4.40 0.64 -14.31
CA ALA A 77 3.37 1.47 -14.93
C ALA A 77 2.20 0.61 -15.44
N PHE A 78 2.48 -0.50 -16.12
CA PHE A 78 1.47 -1.41 -16.63
C PHE A 78 0.66 -2.07 -15.49
N THR A 79 1.32 -2.52 -14.43
CA THR A 79 0.66 -3.15 -13.28
C THR A 79 -0.28 -2.18 -12.58
N ASN A 80 0.16 -0.94 -12.37
CA ASN A 80 -0.68 0.11 -11.77
C ASN A 80 -1.90 0.44 -12.64
N TRP A 81 -1.70 0.57 -13.95
CA TRP A 81 -2.81 0.79 -14.89
C TRP A 81 -3.79 -0.38 -14.90
N PHE A 82 -3.28 -1.62 -15.02
CA PHE A 82 -4.10 -2.81 -15.12
C PHE A 82 -4.90 -3.05 -13.83
N THR A 83 -4.30 -2.84 -12.67
CA THR A 83 -5.02 -3.07 -11.41
C THR A 83 -6.13 -2.04 -11.18
N ARG A 84 -5.91 -0.77 -11.57
CA ARG A 84 -6.98 0.24 -11.60
C ARG A 84 -8.12 -0.15 -12.54
N LEU A 85 -7.80 -0.68 -13.72
CA LEU A 85 -8.80 -1.15 -14.68
C LEU A 85 -9.58 -2.35 -14.12
N TRP A 86 -8.89 -3.28 -13.46
CA TRP A 86 -9.49 -4.43 -12.81
C TRP A 86 -10.45 -4.02 -11.68
N ALA A 87 -10.03 -3.11 -10.80
CA ALA A 87 -10.87 -2.54 -9.75
C ALA A 87 -12.08 -1.79 -10.31
N PHE A 88 -11.91 -1.09 -11.44
CA PHE A 88 -13.02 -0.45 -12.14
C PHE A 88 -14.06 -1.45 -12.65
N ARG A 89 -13.65 -2.56 -13.26
CA ARG A 89 -14.57 -3.63 -13.68
C ARG A 89 -15.26 -4.30 -12.50
N TRP A 90 -14.56 -4.43 -11.38
CA TRP A 90 -15.16 -4.92 -10.16
C TRP A 90 -16.26 -3.96 -9.66
N ARG A 91 -15.97 -2.66 -9.59
CA ARG A 91 -16.97 -1.64 -9.24
C ARG A 91 -18.21 -1.74 -10.15
N GLU A 92 -18.00 -1.83 -11.46
CA GLU A 92 -19.07 -1.99 -12.45
C GLU A 92 -19.96 -3.20 -12.12
N ALA A 93 -19.36 -4.37 -11.85
CA ALA A 93 -20.09 -5.57 -11.51
C ALA A 93 -20.89 -5.45 -10.21
N ILE A 94 -20.31 -4.80 -9.19
CA ILE A 94 -21.00 -4.54 -7.92
C ILE A 94 -22.20 -3.63 -8.18
N THR A 95 -22.00 -2.45 -8.78
CA THR A 95 -23.07 -1.48 -9.03
C THR A 95 -24.24 -2.10 -9.80
N PHE A 96 -23.98 -2.79 -10.91
CA PHE A 96 -25.05 -3.44 -11.68
C PHE A 96 -25.74 -4.58 -10.93
N SER A 97 -25.04 -5.27 -10.01
CA SER A 97 -25.68 -6.28 -9.18
C SER A 97 -26.64 -5.70 -8.14
N TYR A 98 -26.42 -4.45 -7.69
CA TYR A 98 -27.31 -3.78 -6.72
C TYR A 98 -28.54 -3.12 -7.36
N MET A 99 -28.49 -2.76 -8.65
CA MET A 99 -29.61 -2.09 -9.33
C MET A 99 -30.96 -2.83 -9.24
N PRO A 100 -31.05 -4.17 -9.41
CA PRO A 100 -32.32 -4.89 -9.27
C PRO A 100 -32.88 -4.83 -7.85
N TYR A 101 -32.03 -4.93 -6.83
CA TYR A 101 -32.44 -4.84 -5.43
C TYR A 101 -32.91 -3.44 -5.06
N TRP A 102 -32.23 -2.41 -5.58
CA TRP A 102 -32.66 -1.03 -5.37
C TRP A 102 -34.01 -0.76 -6.02
N LYS A 103 -34.25 -1.30 -7.23
CA LYS A 103 -35.54 -1.20 -7.92
C LYS A 103 -36.68 -1.93 -7.19
N SER A 104 -36.40 -3.03 -6.50
CA SER A 104 -37.42 -3.86 -5.84
C SER A 104 -37.73 -3.44 -4.40
N THR A 105 -37.07 -2.41 -3.88
CA THR A 105 -37.19 -2.02 -2.47
C THR A 105 -38.03 -0.76 -2.34
N ASP A 106 -39.18 -0.86 -1.67
CA ASP A 106 -40.06 0.29 -1.38
C ASP A 106 -39.58 1.14 -0.19
N ALA A 107 -38.55 0.68 0.53
CA ALA A 107 -38.00 1.40 1.67
C ALA A 107 -37.23 2.65 1.22
N LYS A 108 -37.60 3.81 1.76
CA LYS A 108 -36.80 5.04 1.64
C LYS A 108 -35.54 4.91 2.50
N VAL A 109 -34.47 4.41 1.88
CA VAL A 109 -33.13 4.40 2.48
C VAL A 109 -32.48 5.76 2.21
N GLU A 110 -32.19 6.50 3.27
CA GLU A 110 -31.48 7.77 3.20
C GLU A 110 -30.11 7.58 2.53
N GLY A 111 -29.83 8.40 1.52
CA GLY A 111 -28.56 8.35 0.78
C GLY A 111 -28.33 7.06 -0.02
N ALA A 112 -29.37 6.30 -0.37
CA ALA A 112 -29.21 5.04 -1.13
C ALA A 112 -28.39 5.18 -2.42
N SER A 113 -28.63 6.25 -3.18
CA SER A 113 -27.87 6.56 -4.40
C SER A 113 -26.40 6.84 -4.11
N GLN A 114 -26.11 7.58 -3.04
CA GLN A 114 -24.75 7.88 -2.59
C GLN A 114 -24.02 6.61 -2.15
N ARG A 115 -24.66 5.77 -1.33
CA ARG A 115 -24.08 4.48 -0.89
C ARG A 115 -23.78 3.54 -2.06
N ILE A 116 -24.70 3.41 -3.01
CA ILE A 116 -24.46 2.59 -4.22
C ILE A 116 -23.27 3.12 -5.03
N GLN A 117 -23.04 4.44 -5.06
CA GLN A 117 -21.94 5.01 -5.83
C GLN A 117 -20.60 4.99 -5.08
N GLU A 118 -20.59 5.45 -3.83
CA GLU A 118 -19.40 5.66 -2.99
C GLU A 118 -18.93 4.36 -2.34
N ASP A 119 -19.82 3.63 -1.67
CA ASP A 119 -19.44 2.40 -0.96
C ASP A 119 -18.94 1.33 -1.94
N CYS A 120 -19.59 1.21 -3.11
CA CYS A 120 -19.14 0.26 -4.13
C CYS A 120 -17.76 0.61 -4.70
N LYS A 121 -17.45 1.90 -4.81
CA LYS A 121 -16.14 2.39 -5.25
C LYS A 121 -15.09 2.10 -4.18
N GLU A 122 -15.33 2.51 -2.94
CA GLU A 122 -14.34 2.35 -1.88
C GLU A 122 -14.16 0.90 -1.46
N PHE A 123 -15.20 0.08 -1.49
CA PHE A 123 -15.04 -1.37 -1.28
C PHE A 123 -14.09 -1.97 -2.31
N ALA A 124 -14.30 -1.72 -3.61
CA ALA A 124 -13.44 -2.27 -4.66
C ALA A 124 -11.99 -1.80 -4.50
N ARG A 125 -11.77 -0.52 -4.20
CA ARG A 125 -10.45 0.09 -4.02
C ARG A 125 -9.71 -0.44 -2.79
N ILE A 126 -10.40 -0.55 -1.66
CA ILE A 126 -9.81 -1.05 -0.40
C ILE A 126 -9.41 -2.51 -0.56
N VAL A 127 -10.32 -3.35 -1.09
CA VAL A 127 -10.05 -4.79 -1.25
C VAL A 127 -8.92 -5.04 -2.25
N GLU A 128 -8.90 -4.31 -3.37
CA GLU A 128 -7.79 -4.33 -4.32
C GLU A 128 -6.48 -3.91 -3.65
N SER A 129 -6.45 -2.73 -3.02
CA SER A 129 -5.23 -2.19 -2.42
C SER A 129 -4.66 -3.10 -1.33
N ILE A 130 -5.48 -3.58 -0.40
CA ILE A 130 -5.04 -4.48 0.67
C ILE A 130 -4.60 -5.82 0.07
N GLY A 131 -5.37 -6.38 -0.87
CA GLY A 131 -5.04 -7.65 -1.51
C GLY A 131 -3.68 -7.61 -2.22
N LEU A 132 -3.43 -6.57 -3.02
CA LEU A 132 -2.15 -6.35 -3.68
C LEU A 132 -1.00 -6.22 -2.68
N GLN A 133 -1.17 -5.41 -1.64
CA GLN A 133 -0.13 -5.16 -0.63
C GLN A 133 0.24 -6.44 0.11
N VAL A 134 -0.76 -7.27 0.48
CA VAL A 134 -0.53 -8.56 1.14
C VAL A 134 0.22 -9.51 0.21
N VAL A 135 -0.21 -9.66 -1.04
CA VAL A 135 0.47 -10.54 -2.01
C VAL A 135 1.90 -10.07 -2.23
N LYS A 136 2.12 -8.77 -2.45
CA LYS A 136 3.45 -8.20 -2.61
C LYS A 136 4.34 -8.46 -1.39
N ALA A 137 3.83 -8.22 -0.18
CA ALA A 137 4.58 -8.45 1.05
C ALA A 137 4.99 -9.93 1.21
N ILE A 138 4.08 -10.87 0.93
CA ILE A 138 4.39 -12.30 0.96
C ILE A 138 5.49 -12.64 -0.05
N MET A 139 5.38 -12.14 -1.29
CA MET A 139 6.40 -12.39 -2.32
C MET A 139 7.75 -11.81 -1.92
N THR A 140 7.79 -10.61 -1.35
CA THR A 140 9.02 -10.00 -0.84
C THR A 140 9.63 -10.86 0.27
N VAL A 141 8.85 -11.34 1.24
CA VAL A 141 9.36 -12.22 2.30
C VAL A 141 9.94 -13.50 1.70
N ILE A 142 9.21 -14.17 0.80
CA ILE A 142 9.68 -15.40 0.14
C ILE A 142 10.98 -15.16 -0.64
N ALA A 143 11.10 -14.04 -1.34
CA ALA A 143 12.26 -13.72 -2.16
C ALA A 143 13.49 -13.32 -1.32
N PHE A 144 13.30 -12.50 -0.30
CA PHE A 144 14.42 -11.90 0.45
C PHE A 144 14.85 -12.70 1.68
N VAL A 145 13.99 -13.55 2.28
CA VAL A 145 14.40 -14.38 3.42
C VAL A 145 15.55 -15.32 3.07
N PRO A 146 15.55 -16.07 1.94
CA PRO A 146 16.69 -16.91 1.56
C PRO A 146 17.97 -16.13 1.33
N ILE A 147 17.89 -14.97 0.68
CA ILE A 147 19.03 -14.09 0.43
C ILE A 147 19.62 -13.61 1.76
N LEU A 148 18.78 -13.17 2.68
CA LEU A 148 19.17 -12.70 4.00
C LEU A 148 19.77 -13.83 4.84
N TRP A 149 19.23 -15.05 4.72
CA TRP A 149 19.76 -16.24 5.38
C TRP A 149 21.18 -16.55 4.93
N ILE A 150 21.45 -16.53 3.62
CA ILE A 150 22.79 -16.77 3.08
C ILE A 150 23.77 -15.69 3.58
N LEU A 151 23.38 -14.42 3.49
CA LEU A 151 24.18 -13.29 3.96
C LEU A 151 24.48 -13.36 5.46
N SER A 152 23.58 -13.96 6.24
CA SER A 152 23.74 -14.12 7.68
C SER A 152 24.98 -14.93 8.07
N THR A 153 25.48 -15.78 7.17
CA THR A 153 26.70 -16.59 7.40
C THR A 153 27.96 -15.74 7.52
N ASN A 154 27.97 -14.55 6.91
CA ASN A 154 29.11 -13.64 6.94
C ASN A 154 29.12 -12.72 8.17
N VAL A 155 28.16 -12.88 9.09
CA VAL A 155 28.05 -12.05 10.30
C VAL A 155 29.07 -12.50 11.35
N VAL A 156 29.99 -11.61 11.70
CA VAL A 156 31.08 -11.90 12.66
C VAL A 156 30.78 -11.38 14.08
N VAL A 157 29.56 -10.92 14.34
CA VAL A 157 29.16 -10.36 15.66
C VAL A 157 29.12 -11.49 16.70
N PRO A 158 29.82 -11.39 17.85
CA PRO A 158 29.99 -12.50 18.80
C PRO A 158 28.68 -13.18 19.25
N PHE A 159 27.60 -12.42 19.44
CA PHE A 159 26.30 -12.95 19.87
C PHE A 159 25.41 -13.50 18.73
N LEU A 160 25.74 -13.18 17.48
CA LEU A 160 24.94 -13.51 16.30
C LEU A 160 25.63 -14.49 15.35
N LYS A 161 26.94 -14.71 15.53
CA LYS A 161 27.77 -15.55 14.66
C LYS A 161 27.36 -17.03 14.70
N ASP A 162 27.03 -17.54 15.89
CA ASP A 162 26.69 -18.95 16.07
C ASP A 162 25.21 -19.26 15.74
N ILE A 163 24.40 -18.23 15.47
CA ILE A 163 22.98 -18.36 15.16
C ILE A 163 22.80 -18.39 13.64
N SER A 164 22.39 -19.55 13.11
CA SER A 164 22.03 -19.68 11.70
C SER A 164 20.84 -18.76 11.36
N GLY A 165 21.00 -17.95 10.31
CA GLY A 165 19.98 -16.97 9.93
C GLY A 165 19.78 -15.84 10.93
N SER A 166 20.79 -15.51 11.75
CA SER A 166 20.76 -14.41 12.71
C SER A 166 20.17 -13.09 12.18
N LEU A 167 20.49 -12.69 10.94
CA LEU A 167 19.90 -11.49 10.34
C LEU A 167 18.38 -11.59 10.17
N VAL A 168 17.85 -12.75 9.82
CA VAL A 168 16.39 -12.97 9.68
C VAL A 168 15.71 -12.78 11.03
N TRP A 169 16.27 -13.37 12.09
CA TRP A 169 15.72 -13.25 13.44
C TRP A 169 15.77 -11.82 13.96
N VAL A 170 16.88 -11.11 13.75
CA VAL A 170 17.00 -9.70 14.11
C VAL A 170 15.99 -8.85 13.36
N SER A 171 15.85 -9.04 12.04
CA SER A 171 14.86 -8.31 11.23
C SER A 171 13.43 -8.59 11.66
N LEU A 172 13.10 -9.84 12.01
CA LEU A 172 11.79 -10.20 12.54
C LEU A 172 11.52 -9.54 13.89
N LEU A 173 12.46 -9.61 14.83
CA LEU A 173 12.32 -8.97 16.14
C LEU A 173 12.12 -7.46 16.01
N LEU A 174 12.90 -6.79 15.16
CA LEU A 174 12.76 -5.36 14.90
C LEU A 174 11.42 -5.02 14.26
N SER A 175 10.94 -5.85 13.33
CA SER A 175 9.65 -5.66 12.67
C SER A 175 8.48 -5.85 13.62
N PHE A 176 8.47 -6.91 14.44
CA PHE A 176 7.47 -7.10 15.48
C PHE A 176 7.52 -6.00 16.54
N GLY A 177 8.71 -5.59 16.97
CA GLY A 177 8.89 -4.47 17.89
C GLY A 177 8.32 -3.17 17.32
N GLY A 178 8.60 -2.87 16.05
CA GLY A 178 8.05 -1.72 15.35
C GLY A 178 6.52 -1.74 15.27
N ILE A 179 5.93 -2.92 15.00
CA ILE A 179 4.47 -3.08 14.99
C ILE A 179 3.88 -2.81 16.39
N ILE A 180 4.47 -3.36 17.45
CA ILE A 180 4.00 -3.18 18.83
C ILE A 180 4.07 -1.71 19.23
N ILE A 181 5.19 -1.05 18.95
CA ILE A 181 5.38 0.38 19.25
C ILE A 181 4.37 1.23 18.46
N SER A 182 4.24 0.97 17.15
CA SER A 182 3.28 1.66 16.29
C SER A 182 1.84 1.47 16.78
N TRP A 183 1.47 0.26 17.19
CA TRP A 183 0.15 -0.04 17.73
C TRP A 183 -0.11 0.68 19.07
N PHE A 184 0.88 0.70 19.97
CA PHE A 184 0.77 1.37 21.26
C PHE A 184 0.55 2.89 21.10
N VAL A 185 1.27 3.52 20.18
CA VAL A 185 1.05 4.94 19.83
C VAL A 185 -0.28 5.13 19.11
N GLY A 186 -0.59 4.22 18.17
CA GLY A 186 -1.77 4.26 17.32
C GLY A 186 -3.10 4.16 18.06
N ILE A 187 -3.17 3.42 19.17
CA ILE A 187 -4.39 3.29 19.99
C ILE A 187 -4.92 4.66 20.47
N LYS A 188 -4.03 5.64 20.70
CA LYS A 188 -4.45 6.98 21.17
C LYS A 188 -4.90 7.91 20.05
N LEU A 189 -4.49 7.66 18.81
CA LEU A 189 -4.78 8.56 17.68
C LEU A 189 -6.28 8.72 17.40
N PRO A 190 -7.14 7.68 17.40
CA PRO A 190 -8.58 7.86 17.19
C PRO A 190 -9.24 8.77 18.23
N GLY A 191 -8.80 8.69 19.49
CA GLY A 191 -9.31 9.55 20.56
C GLY A 191 -8.93 11.02 20.36
N LEU A 192 -7.68 11.27 19.94
CA LEU A 192 -7.21 12.62 19.60
C LEU A 192 -7.92 13.17 18.37
N GLU A 193 -8.10 12.35 17.34
CA GLU A 193 -8.79 12.73 16.11
C GLU A 193 -10.26 13.08 16.37
N TYR A 194 -10.94 12.30 17.22
CA TYR A 194 -12.30 12.61 17.65
C TYR A 194 -12.39 13.94 18.43
N ASN A 195 -11.42 14.23 19.29
CA ASN A 195 -11.36 15.51 19.99
C ASN A 195 -11.10 16.66 19.03
N ASN A 196 -10.20 16.50 18.05
CA ASN A 196 -9.98 17.48 16.99
C ASN A 196 -11.27 17.77 16.21
N GLN A 197 -12.00 16.73 15.81
CA GLN A 197 -13.28 16.88 15.09
C GLN A 197 -14.34 17.60 15.93
N LYS A 198 -14.39 17.38 17.25
CA LYS A 198 -15.27 18.13 18.17
C LYS A 198 -14.91 19.61 18.20
N VAL A 199 -13.63 19.92 18.36
CA VAL A 199 -13.14 21.30 18.39
C VAL A 199 -13.42 21.99 17.06
N GLU A 200 -13.16 21.31 15.94
CA GLU A 200 -13.43 21.86 14.60
C GLU A 200 -14.93 22.07 14.37
N ALA A 201 -15.79 21.16 14.82
CA ALA A 201 -17.24 21.33 14.74
C ALA A 201 -17.73 22.52 15.59
N ALA A 202 -17.20 22.68 16.80
CA ALA A 202 -17.51 23.83 17.65
C ALA A 202 -17.03 25.15 17.00
N PHE A 203 -15.83 25.14 16.43
CA PHE A 203 -15.29 26.29 15.70
C PHE A 203 -16.14 26.65 14.47
N ARG A 204 -16.57 25.67 13.67
CA ARG A 204 -17.51 25.90 12.54
C ARG A 204 -18.81 26.52 13.01
N LYS A 205 -19.31 26.13 14.18
CA LYS A 205 -20.54 26.70 14.75
C LYS A 205 -20.35 28.17 15.17
N GLU A 206 -19.23 28.50 15.82
CA GLU A 206 -18.92 29.90 16.18
C GLU A 206 -18.72 30.78 14.93
N LEU A 207 -18.15 30.24 13.85
CA LEU A 207 -18.04 30.96 12.58
C LEU A 207 -19.41 31.29 11.99
N VAL A 208 -20.38 30.36 12.04
CA VAL A 208 -21.76 30.62 11.59
C VAL A 208 -22.41 31.72 12.43
N TYR A 209 -22.24 31.69 13.76
CA TYR A 209 -22.72 32.80 14.60
C TYR A 209 -22.00 34.12 14.32
N GLY A 210 -20.72 34.06 13.93
CA GLY A 210 -19.98 35.21 13.45
C GLY A 210 -20.48 35.76 12.11
N GLU A 211 -21.08 34.95 11.24
CA GLU A 211 -21.74 35.44 10.02
C GLU A 211 -22.96 36.29 10.36
N ASP A 212 -23.74 35.88 11.36
CA ASP A 212 -24.92 36.58 11.83
C ASP A 212 -24.59 37.83 12.70
N ASP A 213 -23.59 37.74 13.59
CA ASP A 213 -23.14 38.84 14.45
C ASP A 213 -21.62 38.85 14.68
N ARG A 214 -20.93 39.56 13.78
CA ARG A 214 -19.47 39.71 13.79
C ARG A 214 -18.91 40.41 15.02
N LYS A 215 -19.68 41.27 15.71
CA LYS A 215 -19.16 42.05 16.84
C LYS A 215 -19.03 41.22 18.11
N ASN A 216 -19.95 40.29 18.32
CA ASN A 216 -20.00 39.49 19.54
C ASN A 216 -19.34 38.11 19.40
N TYR A 217 -19.33 37.51 18.19
CA TYR A 217 -18.90 36.12 18.00
C TYR A 217 -17.56 35.94 17.26
N ALA A 218 -17.03 36.98 16.60
CA ALA A 218 -15.72 36.90 15.92
C ALA A 218 -14.50 37.26 16.81
N GLY A 219 -14.65 37.16 18.14
CA GLY A 219 -13.59 37.51 19.09
C GLY A 219 -12.49 36.44 19.16
N ILE A 220 -11.22 36.83 19.01
CA ILE A 220 -10.05 35.94 19.11
C ILE A 220 -10.04 35.14 20.43
N ASN A 221 -10.42 35.77 21.54
CA ASN A 221 -10.49 35.12 22.86
C ASN A 221 -11.57 34.04 22.97
N MET A 222 -12.62 34.08 22.13
CA MET A 222 -13.67 33.07 22.11
C MET A 222 -13.20 31.84 21.34
N ILE A 223 -12.50 32.04 20.23
CA ILE A 223 -11.91 30.99 19.39
C ILE A 223 -10.81 30.24 20.14
N ILE A 224 -9.96 30.93 20.90
CA ILE A 224 -8.88 30.30 21.68
C ILE A 224 -9.42 29.33 22.75
N LYS A 225 -10.61 29.58 23.31
CA LYS A 225 -11.22 28.70 24.32
C LYS A 225 -11.67 27.34 23.77
N LEU A 226 -11.70 27.17 22.45
CA LEU A 226 -12.09 25.92 21.81
C LEU A 226 -10.92 24.94 21.67
N PHE A 227 -9.67 25.42 21.74
CA PHE A 227 -8.44 24.62 21.60
C PHE A 227 -7.83 24.30 22.97
#